data_AF-A0A9D7SIT0-F1
#
_entry.id   AF-A0A9D7SIT0-F1
#
_cell.length_a   1.000
_cell.length_b   1.000
_cell.length_c   1.000
_cell.angle_alpha   90.00
_cell.angle_beta   90.00
_cell.angle_gamma   90.00
#
_symmetry.space_group_name_H-M   'P 1'
#
loop_
_entity.id
_entity.type
_entity.pdbx_description
1 polymer ?
#
loop_
_entity_poly.entity_id
_entity_poly.type
_entity_poly.pdbx_seq_one_letter_code
_entity_poly.pdbx_strand_id
1 'polypeptide(L)'
;MANRPTTTLALTLGSILVLFAGLLAFMGHLGFFTFTGSDPSSKIVAAALALVGAFLGAAVSIVGLVVKASIDRQTESRQAMESERAAALQWEAEQRLKLEAGVRALQLFSTSAGELTPAIQREGALFMLANLGQHELTLQLVDELLSKEEVSPGAAVAILNQALLKGGEEHKTRAISVFSSHAHRMVTPAGADVPECLLNWVPGLPAYVREWGVIALADVLLARSAEEWREQFLFQAYSLLAALGIAWTEETDPRLRRNLGAILHPLLAAFPESQLLCHPRLSIDTDRIRDEVAHQVPDGQATEELLQRLAQWGAPADPAGPRPGAGLNPINA
;
A
#
# COMPACT_ATOMS: atom_id res chain seq x y z
N MET A 1 34.90 21.51 4.58
CA MET A 1 35.81 22.51 5.17
C MET A 1 35.08 23.27 6.27
N ALA A 2 35.13 22.79 7.51
CA ALA A 2 34.43 23.41 8.64
C ALA A 2 35.39 23.51 9.84
N ASN A 3 36.23 24.55 9.84
CA ASN A 3 37.18 24.87 10.92
C ASN A 3 37.12 26.38 11.24
N ARG A 4 35.95 26.89 11.64
CA ARG A 4 35.78 28.25 12.18
C ARG A 4 35.25 28.39 13.63
N PRO A 5 35.08 27.34 14.46
CA PRO A 5 34.67 27.56 15.86
C PRO A 5 35.84 27.94 16.79
N THR A 6 37.09 27.68 16.40
CA THR A 6 38.27 27.93 17.24
C THR A 6 38.59 29.41 17.39
N THR A 7 38.36 30.21 16.35
CA THR A 7 38.64 31.66 16.36
C THR A 7 37.70 32.43 17.28
N THR A 8 36.40 32.10 17.30
CA THR A 8 35.42 32.79 18.17
C THR A 8 35.66 32.48 19.64
N LEU A 9 36.02 31.22 19.97
CA LEU A 9 36.32 30.80 21.32
C LEU A 9 37.59 31.48 21.85
N ALA A 10 38.65 31.53 21.03
CA ALA A 10 39.87 32.26 21.33
C ALA A 10 39.63 33.76 21.53
N LEU A 11 38.75 34.36 20.73
CA LEU A 11 38.38 35.78 20.85
C LEU A 11 37.61 36.06 22.14
N THR A 12 36.67 35.19 22.53
CA THR A 12 35.94 35.34 23.80
C THR A 12 36.83 35.15 25.02
N LEU A 13 37.72 34.14 25.00
CA LEU A 13 38.69 33.91 26.09
C LEU A 13 39.69 35.06 26.19
N GLY A 14 40.20 35.53 25.06
CA GLY A 14 41.06 36.71 24.99
C GLY A 14 40.38 37.96 25.53
N SER A 15 39.12 38.21 25.15
CA SER A 15 38.31 39.32 25.66
C SER A 15 38.15 39.26 27.18
N ILE A 16 37.82 38.09 27.74
CA ILE A 16 37.65 37.92 29.20
C ILE A 16 38.97 38.19 29.93
N LEU A 17 40.09 37.67 29.41
CA LEU A 17 41.43 37.89 29.97
C LEU A 17 41.83 39.37 29.95
N VAL A 18 41.57 40.06 28.83
CA VAL A 18 41.85 41.50 28.69
C VAL A 18 40.99 42.31 29.66
N LEU A 19 39.69 41.98 29.77
CA LEU A 19 38.76 42.69 30.66
C LEU A 19 39.12 42.47 32.13
N PHE A 20 39.56 41.26 32.50
CA PHE A 20 40.08 40.95 33.83
C PHE A 20 41.38 41.70 34.15
N ALA A 21 42.34 41.70 33.22
CA ALA A 21 43.59 42.44 33.38
C ALA A 21 43.33 43.96 33.49
N GLY A 22 42.38 44.49 32.72
CA GLY A 22 41.93 45.88 32.80
C GLY A 22 41.31 46.22 34.16
N LEU A 23 40.47 45.34 34.70
CA LEU A 23 39.88 45.50 36.03
C LEU A 23 40.95 45.52 37.13
N LEU A 24 41.91 44.59 37.09
CA LEU A 24 43.03 44.56 38.04
C LEU A 24 43.90 45.82 37.97
N ALA A 25 44.21 46.29 36.77
CA ALA A 25 44.95 47.53 36.56
C ALA A 25 44.20 48.74 37.10
N PHE A 26 42.88 48.82 36.86
CA PHE A 26 42.02 49.89 37.38
C PHE A 26 41.93 49.88 38.91
N MET A 27 41.76 48.70 39.53
CA MET A 27 41.81 48.56 40.98
C MET A 27 43.16 48.99 41.56
N GLY A 28 44.26 48.63 40.90
CA GLY A 28 45.59 49.09 41.32
C GLY A 28 45.77 50.60 41.20
N HIS A 29 45.21 51.21 40.16
CA HIS A 29 45.25 52.66 39.98
C HIS A 29 44.45 53.41 41.04
N LEU A 30 43.32 52.84 41.49
CA LEU A 30 42.53 53.39 42.60
C LEU A 30 43.18 53.20 43.98
N GLY A 31 44.38 52.63 44.07
CA GLY A 31 45.12 52.47 45.32
C GLY A 31 44.58 51.35 46.22
N PHE A 32 43.78 50.42 45.69
CA PHE A 32 43.25 49.29 46.46
C PHE A 32 44.36 48.36 47.00
N PHE A 33 45.54 48.37 46.39
CA PHE A 33 46.68 47.55 46.81
C PHE A 33 47.67 48.27 47.74
N THR A 34 47.52 49.58 47.96
CA THR A 34 48.37 50.34 48.89
C THR A 34 47.78 50.31 50.30
N PHE A 35 48.13 49.28 51.07
CA PHE A 35 47.74 49.14 52.48
C PHE A 35 48.67 49.96 53.39
N THR A 36 48.16 51.04 53.97
CA THR A 36 48.73 51.69 55.16
C THR A 36 47.91 51.24 56.38
N GLY A 37 48.50 50.41 57.24
CA GLY A 37 47.81 49.52 58.18
C GLY A 37 47.11 50.14 59.40
N SER A 38 46.28 51.18 59.26
CA SER A 38 45.63 51.81 60.42
C SER A 38 44.14 52.20 60.28
N ASP A 39 43.38 51.71 59.30
CA ASP A 39 41.99 52.17 59.10
C ASP A 39 40.98 51.09 58.65
N PRO A 40 39.65 51.34 58.75
CA PRO A 40 38.55 50.38 58.50
C PRO A 40 38.39 49.88 57.04
N SER A 41 39.43 50.02 56.21
CA SER A 41 39.44 49.68 54.78
C SER A 41 39.46 48.18 54.47
N SER A 42 39.77 47.32 55.45
CA SER A 42 39.81 45.86 55.27
C SER A 42 38.46 45.27 54.81
N LYS A 43 37.34 45.86 55.23
CA LYS A 43 35.98 45.47 54.77
C LYS A 43 35.75 45.80 53.30
N ILE A 44 36.28 46.94 52.83
CA ILE A 44 36.14 47.40 51.44
C ILE A 44 36.97 46.51 50.51
N VAL A 45 38.18 46.17 50.94
CA VAL A 45 39.06 45.25 50.21
C VAL A 45 38.46 43.84 50.13
N ALA A 46 37.90 43.33 51.23
CA ALA A 46 37.21 42.04 51.24
C ALA A 46 36.00 42.02 50.29
N ALA A 47 35.18 43.09 50.30
CA ALA A 47 34.05 43.22 49.39
C ALA A 47 34.49 43.29 47.92
N ALA A 48 35.59 43.99 47.62
CA ALA A 48 36.14 44.08 46.27
C ALA A 48 36.71 42.74 45.79
N LEU A 49 37.45 42.01 46.63
CA LEU A 49 37.93 40.65 46.33
C LEU A 49 36.78 39.67 46.09
N ALA A 50 35.72 39.75 46.92
CA ALA A 50 34.53 38.93 46.73
C ALA A 50 33.82 39.24 45.39
N LEU A 51 33.73 40.51 45.00
CA LEU A 51 33.16 40.93 43.71
C LEU A 51 33.98 40.39 42.54
N VAL A 52 35.32 40.50 42.60
CA VAL A 52 36.22 39.96 41.56
C VAL A 52 36.07 38.44 41.46
N GLY A 53 36.02 37.75 42.60
CA GLY A 53 35.78 36.30 42.64
C GLY A 53 34.44 35.92 42.01
N ALA A 54 33.36 36.64 42.35
CA ALA A 54 32.05 36.42 41.76
C ALA A 54 32.03 36.67 40.25
N PHE A 55 32.69 37.73 39.78
CA PHE A 55 32.81 38.04 38.36
C PHE A 55 33.59 36.97 37.59
N LEU A 56 34.72 36.51 38.13
CA LEU A 56 35.52 35.45 37.53
C LEU A 56 34.72 34.14 37.46
N GLY A 57 33.99 33.81 38.52
CA GLY A 57 33.10 32.65 38.56
C GLY A 57 32.03 32.72 37.46
N ALA A 58 31.36 33.87 37.32
CA ALA A 58 30.37 34.09 36.27
C ALA A 58 30.97 33.96 34.86
N ALA A 59 32.15 34.52 34.63
CA ALA A 59 32.84 34.42 33.34
C ALA A 59 33.19 32.97 32.98
N VAL A 60 33.74 32.20 33.94
CA VAL A 60 34.05 30.77 33.75
C VAL A 60 32.78 29.96 33.48
N SER A 61 31.68 30.24 34.18
CA SER A 61 30.38 29.57 33.93
C SER A 61 29.84 29.85 32.51
N ILE A 62 29.95 31.08 32.02
CA ILE A 62 29.53 31.44 30.65
C ILE A 62 30.38 30.67 29.62
N VAL A 63 31.71 30.63 29.80
CA VAL A 63 32.60 29.86 28.92
C VAL A 63 32.24 28.38 28.94
N GLY A 64 31.99 27.81 30.12
CA GLY A 64 31.57 26.41 30.28
C GLY A 64 30.26 26.11 29.54
N LEU A 65 29.27 27.00 29.63
CA LEU A 65 27.99 26.88 28.91
C LEU A 65 28.17 26.94 27.39
N VAL A 66 29.01 27.85 26.89
CA VAL A 66 29.27 27.98 25.44
C VAL A 66 30.00 26.76 24.89
N VAL A 67 31.02 26.26 25.61
CA VAL A 67 31.74 25.04 25.22
C VAL A 67 30.80 23.84 25.22
N LYS A 68 29.98 23.68 26.27
CA LYS A 68 28.98 22.61 26.34
C LYS A 68 27.99 22.69 25.19
N ALA A 69 27.39 23.85 24.94
CA ALA A 69 26.46 24.05 23.83
C ALA A 69 27.10 23.76 22.45
N SER A 70 28.40 24.05 22.28
CA SER A 70 29.12 23.72 21.06
C SER A 70 29.33 22.21 20.89
N ILE A 71 29.65 21.49 21.97
CA ILE A 71 29.82 20.02 21.94
C ILE A 71 28.47 19.35 21.69
N ASP A 72 27.41 19.81 22.36
CA ASP A 72 26.06 19.27 22.21
C ASP A 72 25.60 19.43 20.75
N ARG A 73 25.75 20.60 20.13
CA ARG A 73 25.41 20.81 18.71
C ARG A 73 26.21 19.93 17.75
N GLN A 74 27.50 19.73 18.00
CA GLN A 74 28.32 18.86 17.16
C GLN A 74 27.91 17.40 17.31
N THR A 75 27.52 17.01 18.52
CA THR A 75 27.04 15.65 18.84
C THR A 75 25.68 15.41 18.19
N GLU A 76 24.74 16.35 18.30
CA GLU A 76 23.44 16.31 17.63
C GLU A 76 23.59 16.20 16.10
N SER A 77 24.45 17.01 15.49
CA SER A 77 24.70 16.95 14.05
C SER A 77 25.32 15.62 13.62
N ARG A 78 26.22 15.04 14.41
CA ARG A 78 26.78 13.71 14.13
C ARG A 78 25.73 12.61 14.28
N GLN A 79 24.93 12.67 15.33
CA GLN A 79 23.84 11.72 15.55
C GLN A 79 22.80 11.78 14.43
N ALA A 80 22.46 12.97 13.92
CA ALA A 80 21.56 13.13 12.77
C ALA A 80 22.15 12.52 11.48
N MET A 81 23.43 12.76 11.19
CA MET A 81 24.07 12.14 10.02
C MET A 81 24.21 10.63 10.16
N GLU A 82 24.48 10.13 11.37
CA GLU A 82 24.56 8.69 11.64
C GLU A 82 23.19 8.02 11.56
N SER A 83 22.12 8.67 12.03
CA SER A 83 20.76 8.14 11.94
C SER A 83 20.27 8.09 10.49
N GLU A 84 20.56 9.12 9.68
CA GLU A 84 20.26 9.13 8.24
C GLU A 84 21.00 8.00 7.51
N ARG A 85 22.30 7.81 7.79
CA ARG A 85 23.08 6.71 7.21
C ARG A 85 22.57 5.35 7.65
N ALA A 86 22.22 5.19 8.92
CA ALA A 86 21.67 3.95 9.43
C ALA A 86 20.33 3.61 8.76
N ALA A 87 19.46 4.61 8.57
CA ALA A 87 18.18 4.44 7.87
C ALA A 87 18.39 4.04 6.39
N ALA A 88 19.33 4.67 5.69
CA ALA A 88 19.66 4.31 4.31
C ALA A 88 20.22 2.88 4.19
N LEU A 89 21.15 2.50 5.08
CA LEU A 89 21.71 1.14 5.10
C LEU A 89 20.66 0.09 5.45
N GLN A 90 19.75 0.41 6.37
CA GLN A 90 18.63 -0.47 6.71
C GLN A 90 17.72 -0.67 5.50
N TRP A 91 17.37 0.41 4.79
CA TRP A 91 16.57 0.32 3.57
C TRP A 91 17.25 -0.53 2.49
N GLU A 92 18.54 -0.33 2.25
CA GLU A 92 19.31 -1.16 1.30
C GLU A 92 19.36 -2.63 1.71
N ALA A 93 19.55 -2.91 3.00
CA ALA A 93 19.54 -4.28 3.53
C ALA A 93 18.16 -4.93 3.35
N GLU A 94 17.07 -4.21 3.60
CA GLU A 94 15.71 -4.67 3.36
C GLU A 94 15.46 -4.99 1.88
N GLN A 95 15.92 -4.14 0.96
CA GLN A 95 15.80 -4.41 -0.48
C GLN A 95 16.58 -5.66 -0.90
N ARG A 96 17.81 -5.83 -0.41
CA ARG A 96 18.61 -7.04 -0.70
C ARG A 96 17.97 -8.30 -0.16
N LEU A 97 17.43 -8.25 1.07
CA LEU A 97 16.71 -9.37 1.67
C LEU A 97 15.46 -9.73 0.85
N LYS A 98 14.71 -8.74 0.37
CA LYS A 98 13.56 -8.96 -0.52
C LYS A 98 13.96 -9.60 -1.85
N LEU A 99 15.06 -9.16 -2.45
CA LEU A 99 15.60 -9.74 -3.68
C LEU A 99 16.07 -11.18 -3.47
N GLU A 100 16.83 -11.44 -2.40
CA GLU A 100 17.30 -12.79 -2.09
C GLU A 100 16.13 -13.74 -1.78
N ALA A 101 15.14 -13.28 -1.01
CA ALA A 101 13.92 -14.05 -0.75
C ALA A 101 13.12 -14.29 -2.04
N GLY A 102 13.06 -13.30 -2.94
CA GLY A 102 12.44 -13.46 -4.26
C GLY A 102 13.14 -14.49 -5.13
N VAL A 103 14.47 -14.49 -5.18
CA VAL A 103 15.27 -15.49 -5.90
C VAL A 103 15.06 -16.89 -5.31
N ARG A 104 15.06 -17.02 -3.98
CA ARG A 104 14.78 -18.30 -3.31
C ARG A 104 13.35 -18.78 -3.58
N ALA A 105 12.37 -17.87 -3.60
CA ALA A 105 11.00 -18.22 -3.96
C ALA A 105 10.90 -18.71 -5.40
N LEU A 106 11.63 -18.10 -6.35
CA LEU A 106 11.70 -18.58 -7.74
C LEU A 106 12.32 -19.98 -7.84
N GLN A 107 13.34 -20.28 -7.03
CA GLN A 107 13.91 -21.62 -6.95
C GLN A 107 12.92 -22.67 -6.41
N LEU A 108 11.85 -22.25 -5.73
CA LEU A 108 10.78 -23.14 -5.30
C LEU A 108 9.78 -23.48 -6.41
N PHE A 109 9.93 -22.98 -7.64
CA PHE A 109 9.06 -23.38 -8.77
C PHE A 109 9.65 -24.54 -9.59
N SER A 110 10.96 -24.78 -9.48
CA SER A 110 11.65 -25.83 -10.22
C SER A 110 12.62 -26.57 -9.31
N THR A 111 12.65 -27.90 -9.41
CA THR A 111 13.70 -28.71 -8.79
C THR A 111 15.04 -28.51 -9.51
N SER A 112 16.14 -28.98 -8.92
CA SER A 112 17.46 -29.00 -9.55
C SER A 112 17.52 -29.84 -10.84
N ALA A 113 16.52 -30.71 -11.06
CA ALA A 113 16.36 -31.50 -12.27
C ALA A 113 15.54 -30.79 -13.36
N GLY A 114 15.03 -29.58 -13.10
CA GLY A 114 14.15 -28.85 -14.02
C GLY A 114 12.68 -29.27 -13.97
N GLU A 115 12.30 -30.13 -13.02
CA GLU A 115 10.92 -30.58 -12.83
C GLU A 115 10.12 -29.58 -12.00
N LEU A 116 8.82 -29.46 -12.28
CA LEU A 116 7.92 -28.61 -11.50
C LEU A 116 7.79 -29.14 -10.08
N THR A 117 7.93 -28.23 -9.11
CA THR A 117 7.71 -28.53 -7.70
C THR A 117 6.22 -28.79 -7.39
N PRO A 118 5.90 -29.48 -6.28
CA PRO A 118 4.52 -29.69 -5.86
C PRO A 118 3.71 -28.39 -5.79
N ALA A 119 2.42 -28.43 -6.17
CA ALA A 119 1.55 -27.26 -6.25
C ALA A 119 1.54 -26.41 -4.96
N ILE A 120 1.49 -27.07 -3.80
CA ILE A 120 1.51 -26.42 -2.47
C ILE A 120 2.77 -25.56 -2.28
N GLN A 121 3.93 -26.01 -2.76
CA GLN A 121 5.18 -25.25 -2.65
C GLN A 121 5.18 -24.01 -3.56
N ARG A 122 4.66 -24.15 -4.78
CA ARG A 122 4.51 -23.04 -5.73
C ARG A 122 3.56 -21.98 -5.21
N GLU A 123 2.42 -22.40 -4.67
CA GLU A 123 1.46 -21.50 -4.04
C GLU A 123 2.07 -20.77 -2.85
N GLY A 124 2.77 -21.50 -1.96
CA GLY A 124 3.50 -20.90 -0.85
C GLY A 124 4.56 -19.88 -1.30
N ALA A 125 5.27 -20.16 -2.39
CA ALA A 125 6.23 -19.23 -2.99
C ALA A 125 5.55 -17.98 -3.57
N LEU A 126 4.42 -18.12 -4.24
CA LEU A 126 3.63 -16.98 -4.73
C LEU A 126 3.12 -16.10 -3.58
N PHE A 127 2.60 -16.69 -2.51
CA PHE A 127 2.17 -15.94 -1.32
C PHE A 127 3.35 -15.21 -0.65
N MET A 128 4.52 -15.83 -0.61
CA MET A 128 5.74 -15.18 -0.11
C MET A 128 6.10 -13.96 -0.97
N LEU A 129 6.12 -14.09 -2.30
CA LEU A 129 6.40 -12.99 -3.23
C LEU A 129 5.38 -11.85 -3.08
N ALA A 130 4.09 -12.17 -2.98
CA ALA A 130 3.02 -11.20 -2.76
C ALA A 130 3.23 -10.42 -1.44
N ASN A 131 3.63 -11.10 -0.36
CA ASN A 131 3.89 -10.49 0.94
C ASN A 131 5.18 -9.67 0.99
N LEU A 132 6.17 -9.99 0.16
CA LEU A 132 7.38 -9.16 -0.02
C LEU A 132 7.12 -7.88 -0.83
N GLY A 133 5.91 -7.72 -1.37
CA GLY A 133 5.50 -6.60 -2.21
C GLY A 133 5.98 -6.72 -3.66
N GLN A 134 6.43 -7.89 -4.09
CA GLN A 134 6.88 -8.16 -5.46
C GLN A 134 5.67 -8.38 -6.40
N HIS A 135 4.72 -7.44 -6.39
CA HIS A 135 3.41 -7.60 -7.05
C HIS A 135 3.54 -7.82 -8.56
N GLU A 136 4.41 -7.08 -9.24
CA GLU A 136 4.62 -7.21 -10.69
C GLU A 136 5.02 -8.64 -11.09
N LEU A 137 6.10 -9.15 -10.50
CA LEU A 137 6.57 -10.51 -10.73
C LEU A 137 5.53 -11.55 -10.31
N THR A 138 4.90 -11.36 -9.16
CA THR A 138 3.89 -12.30 -8.66
C THR A 138 2.71 -12.40 -9.61
N LEU A 139 2.20 -11.26 -10.11
CA LEU A 139 1.08 -11.24 -11.06
C LEU A 139 1.45 -11.89 -12.39
N GLN A 140 2.68 -11.68 -12.87
CA GLN A 140 3.18 -12.36 -14.07
C GLN A 140 3.22 -13.88 -13.90
N LEU A 141 3.72 -14.37 -12.77
CA LEU A 141 3.77 -15.79 -12.49
C LEU A 141 2.37 -16.39 -12.32
N VAL A 142 1.45 -15.68 -11.66
CA VAL A 142 0.05 -16.12 -11.53
C VAL A 142 -0.60 -16.26 -12.91
N ASP A 143 -0.43 -15.28 -13.79
CA ASP A 143 -0.96 -15.31 -15.15
C ASP A 143 -0.43 -16.51 -15.97
N GLU A 144 0.90 -16.73 -15.91
CA GLU A 144 1.53 -17.87 -16.58
C GLU A 144 1.06 -19.21 -16.01
N LEU A 145 0.99 -19.34 -14.68
CA LEU A 145 0.59 -20.59 -14.03
C LEU A 145 -0.91 -20.87 -14.18
N LEU A 146 -1.76 -19.85 -14.22
CA LEU A 146 -3.18 -20.01 -14.54
C LEU A 146 -3.36 -20.55 -15.96
N SER A 147 -2.61 -20.01 -16.92
CA SER A 147 -2.61 -20.45 -18.32
C SER A 147 -2.19 -21.91 -18.48
N LYS A 148 -1.28 -22.39 -17.61
CA LYS A 148 -0.80 -23.79 -17.60
C LYS A 148 -1.58 -24.72 -16.68
N GLU A 149 -2.59 -24.21 -15.98
CA GLU A 149 -3.35 -24.96 -14.97
C GLU A 149 -2.50 -25.45 -13.78
N GLU A 150 -1.44 -24.71 -13.46
CA GLU A 150 -0.43 -25.08 -12.48
C GLU A 150 -0.62 -24.44 -11.09
N VAL A 151 -1.60 -23.56 -10.95
CA VAL A 151 -1.98 -22.90 -9.69
C VAL A 151 -3.48 -23.10 -9.42
N SER A 152 -3.85 -23.35 -8.15
CA SER A 152 -5.26 -23.43 -7.80
C SER A 152 -5.96 -22.06 -7.93
N PRO A 153 -7.24 -22.04 -8.35
CA PRO A 153 -8.01 -20.80 -8.44
C PRO A 153 -8.07 -20.02 -7.12
N GLY A 154 -8.29 -20.70 -6.00
CA GLY A 154 -8.27 -20.08 -4.67
C GLY A 154 -6.96 -19.37 -4.32
N ALA A 155 -5.80 -19.98 -4.62
CA ALA A 155 -4.50 -19.33 -4.39
C ALA A 155 -4.31 -18.13 -5.32
N ALA A 156 -4.65 -18.27 -6.60
CA ALA A 156 -4.57 -17.17 -7.56
C ALA A 156 -5.44 -15.98 -7.14
N VAL A 157 -6.70 -16.24 -6.76
CA VAL A 157 -7.65 -15.22 -6.30
C VAL A 157 -7.15 -14.50 -5.05
N ALA A 158 -6.58 -15.21 -4.08
CA ALA A 158 -6.03 -14.59 -2.88
C ALA A 158 -4.90 -13.60 -3.20
N ILE A 159 -4.02 -13.96 -4.13
CA ILE A 159 -2.93 -13.10 -4.60
C ILE A 159 -3.47 -11.90 -5.38
N LEU A 160 -4.41 -12.13 -6.30
CA LEU A 160 -5.07 -11.06 -7.07
C LEU A 160 -5.78 -10.08 -6.14
N ASN A 161 -6.50 -10.58 -5.13
CA ASN A 161 -7.15 -9.78 -4.10
C ASN A 161 -6.15 -8.91 -3.32
N GLN A 162 -5.01 -9.47 -2.93
CA GLN A 162 -3.95 -8.72 -2.27
C GLN A 162 -3.38 -7.61 -3.16
N ALA A 163 -3.16 -7.88 -4.44
CA ALA A 163 -2.68 -6.88 -5.39
C ALA A 163 -3.72 -5.77 -5.65
N LEU A 164 -5.02 -6.11 -5.72
CA LEU A 164 -6.11 -5.15 -5.89
C LEU A 164 -6.26 -4.22 -4.67
N LEU A 165 -6.06 -4.74 -3.45
CA LEU A 165 -6.18 -3.97 -2.21
C LEU A 165 -4.94 -3.15 -1.87
N LYS A 166 -3.75 -3.73 -2.02
CA LYS A 166 -2.49 -3.13 -1.52
C LYS A 166 -1.56 -2.62 -2.62
N GLY A 167 -1.76 -3.05 -3.86
CA GLY A 167 -0.91 -2.65 -4.98
C GLY A 167 -1.11 -1.19 -5.36
N GLY A 168 -0.09 -0.62 -6.02
CA GLY A 168 -0.25 0.64 -6.75
C GLY A 168 -1.22 0.51 -7.93
N GLU A 169 -1.64 1.64 -8.50
CA GLU A 169 -2.63 1.70 -9.59
C GLU A 169 -2.32 0.78 -10.78
N GLU A 170 -1.05 0.72 -11.19
CA GLU A 170 -0.59 -0.18 -12.25
C GLU A 170 -0.78 -1.66 -11.87
N HIS A 171 -0.42 -2.04 -10.65
CA HIS A 171 -0.59 -3.41 -10.15
C HIS A 171 -2.07 -3.80 -10.05
N LYS A 172 -2.94 -2.88 -9.63
CA LYS A 172 -4.39 -3.12 -9.59
C LYS A 172 -4.95 -3.32 -11.00
N THR A 173 -4.51 -2.52 -11.96
CA THR A 173 -4.88 -2.62 -13.39
C THR A 173 -4.44 -3.97 -13.97
N ARG A 174 -3.22 -4.40 -13.67
CA ARG A 174 -2.73 -5.72 -14.10
C ARG A 174 -3.48 -6.86 -13.42
N ALA A 175 -3.73 -6.76 -12.11
CA ALA A 175 -4.45 -7.79 -11.37
C ALA A 175 -5.88 -7.99 -11.89
N ILE A 176 -6.62 -6.91 -12.18
CA ILE A 176 -7.97 -7.05 -12.74
C ILE A 176 -7.95 -7.62 -14.16
N SER A 177 -6.92 -7.27 -14.95
CA SER A 177 -6.75 -7.82 -16.30
C SER A 177 -6.48 -9.33 -16.27
N VAL A 178 -5.58 -9.79 -15.38
CA VAL A 178 -5.32 -11.23 -15.18
C VAL A 178 -6.59 -11.96 -14.70
N PHE A 179 -7.33 -11.37 -13.76
CA PHE A 179 -8.59 -11.95 -13.30
C PHE A 179 -9.61 -12.06 -14.43
N SER A 180 -9.77 -11.02 -15.26
CA SER A 180 -10.69 -11.02 -16.39
C SER A 180 -10.31 -12.06 -17.45
N SER A 181 -9.03 -12.15 -17.82
CA SER A 181 -8.54 -13.10 -18.82
C SER A 181 -8.75 -14.57 -18.41
N HIS A 182 -8.69 -14.84 -17.09
CA HIS A 182 -8.83 -16.18 -16.53
C HIS A 182 -10.14 -16.39 -15.76
N ALA A 183 -11.16 -15.55 -15.98
CA ALA A 183 -12.42 -15.59 -15.22
C ALA A 183 -13.07 -17.00 -15.25
N HIS A 184 -13.04 -17.67 -16.40
CA HIS A 184 -13.57 -19.04 -16.55
C HIS A 184 -12.84 -20.09 -15.70
N ARG A 185 -11.54 -19.90 -15.42
CA ARG A 185 -10.74 -20.78 -14.55
C ARG A 185 -11.10 -20.65 -13.08
N MET A 186 -11.78 -19.57 -12.71
CA MET A 186 -12.14 -19.27 -11.33
C MET A 186 -13.34 -20.08 -10.85
N VAL A 187 -14.01 -20.79 -11.76
CA VAL A 187 -15.11 -21.68 -11.45
C VAL A 187 -14.58 -23.06 -11.10
N THR A 188 -14.81 -23.49 -9.86
CA THR A 188 -14.35 -24.77 -9.30
C THR A 188 -15.53 -25.69 -9.05
N PRO A 189 -15.33 -27.00 -8.84
CA PRO A 189 -16.43 -27.90 -8.46
C PRO A 189 -17.20 -27.48 -7.20
N ALA A 190 -16.59 -26.64 -6.34
CA ALA A 190 -17.21 -26.11 -5.12
C ALA A 190 -17.96 -24.78 -5.33
N GLY A 191 -17.88 -24.16 -6.52
CA GLY A 191 -18.51 -22.87 -6.82
C GLY A 191 -17.61 -21.98 -7.68
N ALA A 192 -17.38 -20.75 -7.24
CA ALA A 192 -16.43 -19.84 -7.87
C ALA A 192 -15.56 -19.17 -6.80
N ASP A 193 -14.28 -19.04 -7.10
CA ASP A 193 -13.33 -18.27 -6.32
C ASP A 193 -13.25 -16.86 -6.90
N VAL A 194 -13.53 -15.84 -6.10
CA VAL A 194 -13.54 -14.44 -6.57
C VAL A 194 -12.80 -13.55 -5.58
N PRO A 195 -12.02 -12.55 -6.03
CA PRO A 195 -11.35 -11.63 -5.13
C PRO A 195 -12.36 -10.99 -4.17
N GLU A 196 -12.10 -11.12 -2.87
CA GLU A 196 -13.00 -10.64 -1.82
C GLU A 196 -13.30 -9.14 -1.97
N CYS A 197 -12.35 -8.35 -2.45
CA CYS A 197 -12.56 -6.93 -2.71
C CYS A 197 -13.61 -6.63 -3.81
N LEU A 198 -13.76 -7.53 -4.79
CA LEU A 198 -14.80 -7.44 -5.82
C LEU A 198 -16.12 -8.01 -5.32
N LEU A 199 -16.09 -9.13 -4.59
CA LEU A 199 -17.29 -9.72 -3.99
C LEU A 199 -17.95 -8.75 -3.00
N ASN A 200 -17.15 -8.12 -2.15
CA ASN A 200 -17.61 -7.09 -1.23
C ASN A 200 -17.69 -5.70 -1.86
N TRP A 201 -17.33 -5.52 -3.13
CA TRP A 201 -17.26 -4.22 -3.82
C TRP A 201 -16.63 -3.08 -3.01
N VAL A 202 -15.40 -3.29 -2.51
CA VAL A 202 -14.71 -2.37 -1.58
C VAL A 202 -14.64 -0.96 -2.18
N PRO A 203 -14.98 0.10 -1.42
CA PRO A 203 -14.92 1.47 -1.90
C PRO A 203 -13.47 1.90 -2.20
N GLY A 204 -13.29 2.80 -3.17
CA GLY A 204 -11.98 3.34 -3.54
C GLY A 204 -11.20 2.51 -4.56
N LEU A 205 -11.82 1.49 -5.17
CA LEU A 205 -11.25 0.82 -6.35
C LEU A 205 -11.15 1.82 -7.53
N PRO A 206 -10.05 1.79 -8.30
CA PRO A 206 -9.89 2.65 -9.49
C PRO A 206 -11.00 2.43 -10.51
N ALA A 207 -11.35 3.45 -11.29
CA ALA A 207 -12.41 3.37 -12.30
C ALA A 207 -12.21 2.19 -13.27
N TYR A 208 -10.98 1.96 -13.73
CA TYR A 208 -10.64 0.82 -14.60
C TYR A 208 -10.93 -0.53 -13.92
N VAL A 209 -10.59 -0.68 -12.64
CA VAL A 209 -10.85 -1.91 -11.88
C VAL A 209 -12.35 -2.13 -11.66
N ARG A 210 -13.11 -1.06 -11.44
CA ARG A 210 -14.57 -1.14 -11.29
C ARG A 210 -15.23 -1.55 -12.60
N GLU A 211 -14.80 -0.98 -13.73
CA GLU A 211 -15.30 -1.33 -15.05
C GLU A 211 -15.01 -2.81 -15.39
N TRP A 212 -13.74 -3.21 -15.32
CA TRP A 212 -13.33 -4.58 -15.65
C TRP A 212 -13.72 -5.62 -14.60
N GLY A 213 -13.91 -5.23 -13.35
CA GLY A 213 -14.39 -6.12 -12.30
C GLY A 213 -15.82 -6.60 -12.56
N VAL A 214 -16.69 -5.74 -13.07
CA VAL A 214 -18.06 -6.12 -13.46
C VAL A 214 -18.03 -7.10 -14.62
N ILE A 215 -17.21 -6.82 -15.64
CA ILE A 215 -17.05 -7.69 -16.80
C ILE A 215 -16.52 -9.06 -16.36
N ALA A 216 -15.47 -9.09 -15.54
CA ALA A 216 -14.89 -10.32 -15.04
C ALA A 216 -15.87 -11.14 -14.17
N LEU A 217 -16.66 -10.49 -13.30
CA LEU A 217 -17.70 -11.18 -12.52
C LEU A 217 -18.80 -11.77 -13.42
N ALA A 218 -19.19 -11.05 -14.48
CA ALA A 218 -20.13 -11.57 -15.46
C ALA A 218 -19.52 -12.76 -16.24
N ASP A 219 -18.23 -12.69 -16.61
CA ASP A 219 -17.53 -13.80 -17.26
C ASP A 219 -17.41 -15.04 -16.35
N VAL A 220 -17.26 -14.86 -15.02
CA VAL A 220 -17.34 -15.96 -14.04
C VAL A 220 -18.73 -16.61 -14.07
N LEU A 221 -19.81 -15.82 -14.13
CA LEU A 221 -21.18 -16.36 -14.26
C LEU A 221 -21.39 -17.06 -15.61
N LEU A 222 -20.81 -16.53 -16.70
CA LEU A 222 -20.90 -17.13 -18.03
C LEU A 222 -20.18 -18.48 -18.15
N ALA A 223 -19.23 -18.79 -17.27
CA ALA A 223 -18.45 -20.02 -17.34
C ALA A 223 -19.26 -21.30 -17.04
N ARG A 224 -20.49 -21.18 -16.54
CA ARG A 224 -21.46 -22.28 -16.40
C ARG A 224 -22.82 -21.86 -16.93
N SER A 225 -23.65 -22.82 -17.30
CA SER A 225 -25.02 -22.50 -17.73
C SER A 225 -25.85 -21.86 -16.61
N ALA A 226 -26.82 -21.02 -16.97
CA ALA A 226 -27.74 -20.43 -16.00
C ALA A 226 -28.51 -21.50 -15.19
N GLU A 227 -28.83 -22.63 -15.81
CA GLU A 227 -29.48 -23.76 -15.14
C GLU A 227 -28.58 -24.41 -14.08
N GLU A 228 -27.32 -24.68 -14.40
CA GLU A 228 -26.35 -25.24 -13.45
C GLU A 228 -26.14 -24.30 -12.24
N TRP A 229 -26.09 -22.99 -12.47
CA TRP A 229 -26.05 -22.02 -11.36
C TRP A 229 -27.31 -22.08 -10.49
N ARG A 230 -28.50 -22.17 -11.09
CA ARG A 230 -29.76 -22.23 -10.34
C ARG A 230 -29.90 -23.51 -9.53
N GLU A 231 -29.47 -24.64 -10.08
CA GLU A 231 -29.69 -25.95 -9.45
C GLU A 231 -28.61 -26.32 -8.43
N GLN A 232 -27.34 -26.03 -8.73
CA GLN A 232 -26.21 -26.55 -7.95
C GLN A 232 -25.47 -25.48 -7.16
N PHE A 233 -25.50 -24.23 -7.62
CA PHE A 233 -24.65 -23.16 -7.09
C PHE A 233 -25.43 -21.87 -6.80
N LEU A 234 -26.69 -22.01 -6.40
CA LEU A 234 -27.65 -20.90 -6.29
C LEU A 234 -27.12 -19.80 -5.36
N PHE A 235 -26.58 -20.18 -4.20
CA PHE A 235 -26.07 -19.23 -3.21
C PHE A 235 -24.83 -18.47 -3.71
N GLN A 236 -23.92 -19.13 -4.43
CA GLN A 236 -22.78 -18.45 -5.04
C GLN A 236 -23.24 -17.48 -6.14
N ALA A 237 -24.16 -17.91 -7.02
CA ALA A 237 -24.73 -17.03 -8.05
C ALA A 237 -25.39 -15.79 -7.44
N TYR A 238 -26.21 -15.98 -6.39
CA TYR A 238 -26.83 -14.88 -5.65
C TYR A 238 -25.82 -13.95 -4.99
N SER A 239 -24.69 -14.48 -4.50
CA SER A 239 -23.62 -13.67 -3.91
C SER A 239 -22.94 -12.79 -4.97
N LEU A 240 -22.69 -13.33 -6.17
CA LEU A 240 -22.12 -12.59 -7.30
C LEU A 240 -23.09 -11.53 -7.85
N LEU A 241 -24.38 -11.88 -7.98
CA LEU A 241 -25.42 -10.92 -8.40
C LEU A 241 -25.59 -9.79 -7.37
N ALA A 242 -25.53 -10.12 -6.07
CA ALA A 242 -25.59 -9.11 -5.03
C ALA A 242 -24.38 -8.17 -5.06
N ALA A 243 -23.17 -8.71 -5.30
CA ALA A 243 -21.96 -7.89 -5.48
C ALA A 243 -22.11 -6.92 -6.66
N LEU A 244 -22.63 -7.39 -7.80
CA LEU A 244 -22.92 -6.54 -8.96
C LEU A 244 -24.03 -5.51 -8.67
N GLY A 245 -25.05 -5.88 -7.91
CA GLY A 245 -26.13 -4.97 -7.49
C GLY A 245 -25.63 -3.87 -6.55
N ILE A 246 -24.73 -4.19 -5.61
CA ILE A 246 -24.03 -3.22 -4.77
C ILE A 246 -23.19 -2.29 -5.66
N ALA A 247 -22.43 -2.88 -6.59
CA ALA A 247 -21.60 -2.13 -7.51
C ALA A 247 -22.39 -1.08 -8.28
N TRP A 248 -23.55 -1.46 -8.83
CA TRP A 248 -24.43 -0.55 -9.55
C TRP A 248 -25.07 0.51 -8.66
N THR A 249 -25.44 0.16 -7.43
CA THR A 249 -26.09 1.08 -6.47
C THR A 249 -25.10 2.14 -5.97
N GLU A 250 -23.85 1.76 -5.72
CA GLU A 250 -22.81 2.63 -5.20
C GLU A 250 -22.02 3.37 -6.32
N GLU A 251 -22.23 3.03 -7.60
CA GLU A 251 -21.51 3.68 -8.70
C GLU A 251 -21.94 5.14 -8.89
N THR A 252 -20.94 6.02 -8.90
CA THR A 252 -21.09 7.48 -9.03
C THR A 252 -20.83 7.95 -10.45
N ASP A 253 -20.02 7.23 -11.23
CA ASP A 253 -19.77 7.54 -12.64
C ASP A 253 -20.98 7.11 -13.48
N PRO A 254 -21.70 8.06 -14.13
CA PRO A 254 -22.88 7.74 -14.94
C PRO A 254 -22.57 6.80 -16.11
N ARG A 255 -21.36 6.82 -16.68
CA ARG A 255 -21.00 5.92 -17.76
C ARG A 255 -20.87 4.48 -17.25
N LEU A 256 -20.10 4.29 -16.18
CA LEU A 256 -19.94 2.97 -15.58
C LEU A 256 -21.27 2.43 -15.09
N ARG A 257 -22.08 3.25 -14.39
CA ARG A 257 -23.40 2.82 -13.91
C ARG A 257 -24.33 2.36 -15.03
N ARG A 258 -24.30 3.00 -16.20
CA ARG A 258 -25.04 2.55 -17.39
C ARG A 258 -24.55 1.18 -17.88
N ASN A 259 -23.24 0.98 -18.01
CA ASN A 259 -22.65 -0.30 -18.43
C ASN A 259 -22.97 -1.44 -17.44
N LEU A 260 -22.82 -1.18 -16.13
CA LEU A 260 -23.22 -2.11 -15.08
C LEU A 260 -24.69 -2.49 -15.18
N GLY A 261 -25.57 -1.50 -15.37
CA GLY A 261 -27.01 -1.73 -15.48
C GLY A 261 -27.34 -2.60 -16.71
N ALA A 262 -26.73 -2.30 -17.85
CA ALA A 262 -26.88 -3.07 -19.07
C ALA A 262 -26.46 -4.54 -18.88
N ILE A 263 -25.35 -4.81 -18.18
CA ILE A 263 -24.86 -6.16 -17.85
C ILE A 263 -25.77 -6.87 -16.83
N LEU A 264 -26.22 -6.16 -15.80
CA LEU A 264 -27.10 -6.71 -14.76
C LEU A 264 -28.46 -7.14 -15.32
N HIS A 265 -28.99 -6.43 -16.31
CA HIS A 265 -30.31 -6.72 -16.86
C HIS A 265 -30.50 -8.19 -17.33
N PRO A 266 -29.70 -8.72 -18.28
CA PRO A 266 -29.81 -10.11 -18.70
C PRO A 266 -29.43 -11.11 -17.61
N LEU A 267 -28.47 -10.76 -16.73
CA LEU A 267 -28.09 -11.61 -15.60
C LEU A 267 -29.27 -11.81 -14.64
N LEU A 268 -29.92 -10.72 -14.21
CA LEU A 268 -31.10 -10.80 -13.35
C LEU A 268 -32.25 -11.50 -14.06
N ALA A 269 -32.46 -11.30 -15.36
CA ALA A 269 -33.48 -12.00 -16.13
C ALA A 269 -33.33 -13.53 -16.06
N ALA A 270 -32.11 -14.05 -15.98
CA ALA A 270 -31.82 -15.47 -15.84
C ALA A 270 -32.15 -16.05 -14.44
N PHE A 271 -32.39 -15.19 -13.44
CA PHE A 271 -32.78 -15.56 -12.07
C PHE A 271 -34.08 -14.83 -11.64
N PRO A 272 -35.24 -15.21 -12.20
CA PRO A 272 -36.52 -14.52 -11.91
C PRO A 272 -37.00 -14.66 -10.46
N GLU A 273 -36.48 -15.61 -9.69
CA GLU A 273 -36.90 -15.87 -8.31
C GLU A 273 -36.10 -15.06 -7.28
N SER A 274 -35.03 -14.37 -7.68
CA SER A 274 -34.34 -13.45 -6.79
C SER A 274 -35.12 -12.14 -6.72
N GLN A 275 -35.87 -11.91 -5.65
CA GLN A 275 -36.52 -10.62 -5.33
C GLN A 275 -35.67 -9.76 -4.38
N LEU A 276 -35.05 -10.42 -3.39
CA LEU A 276 -34.19 -9.78 -2.41
C LEU A 276 -32.94 -10.62 -2.23
N LEU A 277 -31.78 -10.03 -2.54
CA LEU A 277 -30.49 -10.66 -2.32
C LEU A 277 -29.85 -10.10 -1.05
N CYS A 278 -29.58 -10.98 -0.09
CA CYS A 278 -28.92 -10.62 1.17
C CYS A 278 -27.41 -10.74 1.02
N HIS A 279 -26.71 -9.60 0.99
CA HIS A 279 -25.25 -9.53 1.06
C HIS A 279 -24.81 -8.98 2.43
N PRO A 280 -23.64 -9.38 2.98
CA PRO A 280 -23.17 -8.88 4.28
C PRO A 280 -23.13 -7.35 4.42
N ARG A 281 -22.95 -6.64 3.30
CA ARG A 281 -22.92 -5.17 3.26
C ARG A 281 -24.29 -4.50 3.08
N LEU A 282 -25.14 -5.06 2.22
CA LEU A 282 -26.37 -4.41 1.78
C LEU A 282 -27.40 -5.46 1.32
N SER A 283 -28.68 -5.20 1.57
CA SER A 283 -29.76 -5.97 0.94
C SER A 283 -30.11 -5.33 -0.40
N ILE A 284 -30.08 -6.13 -1.46
CA ILE A 284 -30.32 -5.67 -2.83
C ILE A 284 -31.72 -6.09 -3.26
N ASP A 285 -32.58 -5.11 -3.51
CA ASP A 285 -33.90 -5.29 -4.13
C ASP A 285 -33.72 -5.42 -5.65
N THR A 286 -33.79 -6.66 -6.13
CA THR A 286 -33.51 -6.99 -7.53
C THR A 286 -34.68 -6.65 -8.45
N ASP A 287 -35.91 -6.59 -7.95
CA ASP A 287 -37.08 -6.16 -8.74
C ASP A 287 -36.93 -4.67 -9.08
N ARG A 288 -36.60 -3.84 -8.09
CA ARG A 288 -36.30 -2.43 -8.30
C ARG A 288 -35.15 -2.23 -9.30
N ILE A 289 -34.05 -2.96 -9.13
CA ILE A 289 -32.92 -2.85 -10.08
C ILE A 289 -33.38 -3.24 -11.48
N ARG A 290 -34.13 -4.35 -11.63
CA ARG A 290 -34.61 -4.85 -12.92
C ARG A 290 -35.43 -3.78 -13.67
N ASP A 291 -36.29 -3.05 -12.97
CA ASP A 291 -37.07 -1.94 -13.53
C ASP A 291 -36.18 -0.75 -13.94
N GLU A 292 -35.22 -0.35 -13.09
CA GLU A 292 -34.34 0.79 -13.37
C GLU A 292 -33.31 0.51 -14.50
N VAL A 293 -32.92 -0.75 -14.69
CA VAL A 293 -31.91 -1.14 -15.69
C VAL A 293 -32.48 -1.53 -17.05
N ALA A 294 -33.81 -1.76 -17.16
CA ALA A 294 -34.45 -2.26 -18.39
C ALA A 294 -34.26 -1.39 -19.65
N HIS A 295 -33.88 -0.12 -19.46
CA HIS A 295 -33.69 0.85 -20.56
C HIS A 295 -32.24 1.29 -20.74
N GLN A 296 -31.29 0.67 -20.01
CA GLN A 296 -29.88 1.04 -20.09
C GLN A 296 -29.27 0.45 -21.35
N VAL A 297 -28.58 1.31 -22.11
CA VAL A 297 -27.85 0.92 -23.32
C VAL A 297 -26.37 0.88 -22.97
N PRO A 298 -25.62 -0.17 -23.38
CA PRO A 298 -24.18 -0.22 -23.18
C PRO A 298 -23.48 0.96 -23.84
N ASP A 299 -22.37 1.38 -23.23
CA ASP A 299 -21.48 2.44 -23.67
C ASP A 299 -20.05 1.88 -23.68
N GLY A 300 -19.72 1.13 -24.74
CA GLY A 300 -18.39 0.56 -24.95
C GLY A 300 -18.41 -0.83 -25.60
N GLN A 301 -17.43 -1.09 -26.46
CA GLN A 301 -17.31 -2.32 -27.24
C GLN A 301 -17.23 -3.58 -26.35
N ALA A 302 -16.41 -3.56 -25.29
CA ALA A 302 -16.26 -4.71 -24.40
C ALA A 302 -17.59 -5.10 -23.70
N THR A 303 -18.40 -4.11 -23.32
CA THR A 303 -19.73 -4.34 -22.75
C THR A 303 -20.69 -4.89 -23.80
N GLU A 304 -20.69 -4.36 -25.02
CA GLU A 304 -21.52 -4.87 -26.11
C GLU A 304 -21.21 -6.34 -26.44
N GLU A 305 -19.92 -6.70 -26.53
CA GLU A 305 -19.48 -8.07 -26.76
C GLU A 305 -19.90 -9.00 -25.62
N LEU A 306 -19.79 -8.56 -24.36
CA LEU A 306 -20.28 -9.31 -23.22
C LEU A 306 -21.81 -9.50 -23.26
N LEU A 307 -22.58 -8.48 -23.64
CA LEU A 307 -24.03 -8.58 -23.74
C LEU A 307 -24.49 -9.56 -24.82
N GLN A 308 -23.78 -9.63 -25.94
CA GLN A 308 -24.04 -10.65 -26.96
C GLN A 308 -23.86 -12.07 -26.41
N ARG A 309 -22.81 -12.29 -25.60
CA ARG A 309 -22.57 -13.57 -24.92
C ARG A 309 -23.64 -13.87 -23.87
N LEU A 310 -24.04 -12.88 -23.08
CA LEU A 310 -25.11 -13.01 -22.06
C LEU A 310 -26.47 -13.32 -22.68
N ALA A 311 -26.79 -12.74 -23.83
CA ALA A 311 -28.04 -13.02 -24.54
C ALA A 311 -28.12 -14.48 -25.01
N GLN A 312 -26.99 -15.06 -25.45
CA GLN A 312 -26.91 -16.47 -25.81
C GLN A 312 -26.97 -17.38 -24.58
N TRP A 313 -26.34 -16.96 -23.48
CA TRP A 313 -26.27 -17.70 -22.23
C TRP A 313 -27.62 -17.84 -21.51
N GLY A 314 -28.45 -16.79 -21.54
CA GLY A 314 -29.77 -16.79 -20.90
C GLY A 314 -30.86 -17.50 -21.71
N ALA A 315 -30.61 -17.85 -22.97
CA ALA A 315 -31.57 -18.59 -23.79
C ALA A 315 -31.76 -20.02 -23.24
N PRO A 316 -32.99 -20.58 -23.26
CA PRO A 316 -33.21 -21.96 -22.86
C PRO A 316 -32.31 -22.87 -23.71
N ALA A 317 -31.50 -23.69 -23.05
CA ALA A 317 -30.49 -24.51 -23.72
C ALA A 317 -31.17 -25.41 -24.75
N ASP A 318 -30.73 -25.32 -26.01
CA ASP A 318 -31.01 -26.37 -26.98
C ASP A 318 -30.23 -27.62 -26.52
N PRO A 319 -30.90 -28.71 -26.12
CA PRO A 319 -30.23 -29.90 -25.57
C PRO A 319 -29.21 -30.53 -26.53
N ALA A 320 -29.17 -30.13 -27.80
CA ALA A 320 -28.24 -30.62 -28.81
C ALA A 320 -27.04 -29.68 -29.12
N GLY A 321 -26.95 -28.49 -28.53
CA GLY A 321 -25.95 -27.47 -28.89
C GLY A 321 -24.59 -27.61 -28.17
N PRO A 322 -23.47 -27.22 -28.80
CA PRO A 322 -22.17 -27.11 -28.11
C PRO A 322 -22.22 -26.01 -27.04
N ARG A 323 -21.70 -26.29 -25.83
CA ARG A 323 -21.75 -25.37 -24.69
C ARG A 323 -20.97 -24.06 -24.99
N PRO A 324 -21.61 -22.88 -24.92
CA PRO A 324 -20.93 -21.61 -25.11
C PRO A 324 -20.00 -21.37 -23.91
N GLY A 325 -18.68 -21.42 -24.14
CA GLY A 325 -17.67 -21.18 -23.11
C GLY A 325 -16.46 -22.12 -23.15
N ALA A 326 -16.57 -23.29 -23.78
CA ALA A 326 -15.48 -24.27 -23.82
C ALA A 326 -14.38 -23.99 -24.88
N GLY A 327 -14.45 -22.89 -25.64
CA GLY A 327 -13.66 -22.76 -26.87
C GLY A 327 -13.08 -21.39 -27.23
N LEU A 328 -13.22 -20.35 -26.40
CA LEU A 328 -12.64 -19.03 -26.72
C LEU A 328 -11.40 -18.79 -25.86
N ASN A 329 -10.24 -19.07 -26.44
CA ASN A 329 -8.94 -18.62 -25.94
C ASN A 329 -8.77 -17.16 -26.43
N PRO A 330 -8.80 -16.13 -25.55
CA PRO A 330 -8.77 -14.73 -25.98
C PRO A 330 -7.36 -14.20 -26.31
N ILE A 331 -6.38 -15.08 -26.53
CA ILE A 331 -5.00 -14.66 -26.83
C ILE A 331 -4.87 -14.43 -28.34
N ASN A 332 -5.33 -13.27 -28.82
CA ASN A 332 -4.85 -12.53 -30.00
C ASN A 332 -5.75 -11.30 -30.24
N ALA A 333 -5.66 -10.31 -29.36
CA ALA A 333 -6.10 -8.93 -29.61
C ALA A 333 -5.14 -7.97 -28.91
#